data_AF-A0A158GKM4-F1
#
_entry.id   AF-A0A158GKM4-F1
#
_cell.length_a   1.000
_cell.length_b   1.000
_cell.length_c   1.000
_cell.angle_alpha   90.00
_cell.angle_beta   90.00
_cell.angle_gamma   90.00
#
_symmetry.space_group_name_H-M   'P 1'
#
loop_
_entity.id
_entity.type
_entity.pdbx_description
1 polymer ?
#
loop_
_entity_poly.entity_id
_entity_poly.type
_entity_poly.pdbx_seq_one_letter_code
_entity_poly.pdbx_strand_id
1 'polypeptide(L)'
;MMIRALARGLAGKRQWPITLALLLLIAALVMPPVKLPRDNANYIVTFDITQSMDTEDVGSGQIPLSRLDYARAAMRETLGKLPCGSKLGWSIFTGQRTLLLMPPIEVCGNFDALLSSLDEINGRMRWTNWSRVAEGGIYSAVHTAEQVGMNSAVIFFTDGQEAPPVLPSNDRVRAIADSKVRGWLIGVGGDQPVSVPKTDANGNRTGFWRADQVIQVPTIPGKPTTAESHEELSSLRGEYLASVASRIGFGYARLRDASSLTKAMLDPNLAHSEPAEMKVNGCPAFLALLLLTWRFLPLPARRVPRRAALAAIAPVAALQTIIQGKRDRGLASRHITTATANPAGTRAFSE
;
A
#
# COMPACT_ATOMS: atom_id res chain seq x y z
N MET A 1 27.65 -5.95 43.86
CA MET A 1 28.94 -6.32 43.24
C MET A 1 28.84 -6.60 41.73
N MET A 2 27.81 -7.33 41.27
CA MET A 2 27.56 -7.61 39.84
C MET A 2 27.50 -6.36 38.93
N ILE A 3 26.83 -5.29 39.35
CA ILE A 3 26.71 -4.05 38.55
C ILE A 3 28.06 -3.37 38.30
N ARG A 4 28.96 -3.38 39.30
CA ARG A 4 30.31 -2.81 39.19
C ARG A 4 31.24 -3.65 38.31
N ALA A 5 31.05 -4.98 38.29
CA ALA A 5 31.79 -5.88 37.41
C ALA A 5 31.31 -5.78 35.95
N LEU A 6 29.98 -5.68 35.74
CA LEU A 6 29.38 -5.43 34.43
C LEU A 6 29.87 -4.10 33.83
N ALA A 7 29.88 -3.03 34.64
CA ALA A 7 30.36 -1.71 34.24
C ALA A 7 31.84 -1.69 33.83
N ARG A 8 32.69 -2.49 34.49
CA ARG A 8 34.12 -2.62 34.11
C ARG A 8 34.34 -3.44 32.84
N GLY A 9 33.48 -4.43 32.56
CA GLY A 9 33.50 -5.18 31.31
C GLY A 9 33.14 -4.28 30.11
N LEU A 10 32.05 -3.53 30.25
CA LEU A 10 31.54 -2.58 29.24
C LEU A 10 32.51 -1.41 28.97
N ALA A 11 33.27 -0.97 29.97
CA ALA A 11 34.22 0.15 29.85
C ALA A 11 35.61 -0.24 29.30
N GLY A 12 35.84 -1.52 28.95
CA GLY A 12 37.09 -1.93 28.30
C GLY A 12 37.21 -1.32 26.90
N LYS A 13 38.42 -0.85 26.51
CA LYS A 13 38.70 -0.25 25.17
C LYS A 13 38.17 -1.07 23.98
N ARG A 14 37.91 -2.37 24.15
CA ARG A 14 37.42 -3.32 23.15
C ARG A 14 35.89 -3.47 23.08
N GLN A 15 35.15 -3.01 24.09
CA GLN A 15 33.68 -3.09 24.18
C GLN A 15 32.96 -1.75 23.90
N TRP A 16 33.73 -0.67 23.68
CA TRP A 16 33.21 0.65 23.30
C TRP A 16 32.12 0.66 22.19
N PRO A 17 32.20 -0.14 21.11
CA PRO A 17 31.18 -0.08 20.06
C PRO A 17 29.85 -0.71 20.50
N ILE A 18 29.87 -1.66 21.45
CA ILE A 18 28.66 -2.27 22.01
C ILE A 18 27.96 -1.26 22.94
N THR A 19 28.72 -0.58 23.80
CA THR A 19 28.18 0.52 24.62
C THR A 19 27.63 1.65 23.76
N LEU A 20 28.31 2.03 22.68
CA LEU A 20 27.82 3.08 21.78
C LEU A 20 26.55 2.64 21.04
N ALA A 21 26.51 1.40 20.53
CA ALA A 21 25.31 0.86 19.89
C ALA A 21 24.12 0.81 20.86
N LEU A 22 24.34 0.41 22.11
CA LEU A 22 23.30 0.42 23.14
C LEU A 22 22.80 1.84 23.42
N LEU A 23 23.69 2.83 23.54
CA LEU A 23 23.31 4.23 23.73
C LEU A 23 22.53 4.78 22.53
N LEU A 24 22.91 4.43 21.30
CA LEU A 24 22.19 4.81 20.09
C LEU A 24 20.80 4.17 20.01
N LEU A 25 20.66 2.91 20.44
CA LEU A 25 19.35 2.25 20.52
C LEU A 25 18.47 2.87 21.61
N ILE A 26 19.02 3.20 22.78
CA ILE A 26 18.29 3.93 23.83
C ILE A 26 17.87 5.31 23.31
N ALA A 27 18.75 6.03 22.61
CA ALA A 27 18.43 7.30 21.99
C ALA A 27 17.30 7.14 20.96
N ALA A 28 17.33 6.10 20.12
CA ALA A 28 16.26 5.81 19.16
C ALA A 28 14.89 5.57 19.82
N LEU A 29 14.85 5.00 21.03
CA LEU A 29 13.61 4.77 21.78
C LEU A 29 13.07 6.04 22.46
N VAL A 30 13.95 6.95 22.87
CA VAL A 30 13.58 8.15 23.64
C VAL A 30 13.42 9.40 22.76
N MET A 31 13.92 9.38 21.53
CA MET A 31 13.92 10.55 20.64
C MET A 31 12.49 10.99 20.27
N PRO A 32 12.08 12.22 20.60
CA PRO A 32 10.75 12.71 20.25
C PRO A 32 10.63 12.93 18.73
N PRO A 33 9.40 12.95 18.19
CA PRO A 33 9.17 13.31 16.79
C PRO A 33 9.74 14.71 16.49
N VAL A 34 10.46 14.84 15.39
CA VAL A 34 11.05 16.12 14.95
C VAL A 34 10.12 16.77 13.94
N LYS A 35 9.82 18.06 14.13
CA LYS A 35 9.01 18.85 13.20
C LYS A 35 9.88 19.33 12.04
N LEU A 36 9.77 18.70 10.88
CA LEU A 36 10.46 19.12 9.66
C LEU A 36 9.45 19.74 8.68
N PRO A 37 9.78 20.86 8.02
CA PRO A 37 8.95 21.41 6.96
C PRO A 37 8.92 20.41 5.80
N ARG A 38 7.71 20.01 5.41
CA ARG A 38 7.50 19.10 4.30
C ARG A 38 6.28 19.58 3.52
N ASP A 39 6.31 19.34 2.21
CA ASP A 39 5.12 19.51 1.39
C ASP A 39 4.16 18.37 1.72
N ASN A 40 3.12 18.70 2.46
CA ASN A 40 2.02 17.82 2.83
C ASN A 40 0.71 18.40 2.32
N ALA A 41 -0.33 17.59 2.36
CA ALA A 41 -1.66 18.05 2.00
C ALA A 41 -2.70 17.44 2.94
N ASN A 42 -3.77 18.19 3.12
CA ASN A 42 -4.93 17.80 3.88
C ASN A 42 -5.99 17.44 2.85
N TYR A 43 -6.58 16.25 2.95
CA TYR A 43 -7.55 15.76 1.97
C TYR A 43 -8.86 15.43 2.67
N ILE A 44 -9.96 15.79 2.00
CA ILE A 44 -11.26 15.20 2.26
C ILE A 44 -11.62 14.36 1.04
N VAL A 45 -11.58 13.05 1.24
CA VAL A 45 -11.88 12.08 0.20
C VAL A 45 -13.36 11.76 0.25
N THR A 46 -14.07 12.13 -0.81
CA THR A 46 -15.52 11.94 -0.95
C THR A 46 -15.79 10.78 -1.92
N PHE A 47 -16.51 9.77 -1.44
CA PHE A 47 -16.98 8.65 -2.25
C PHE A 47 -18.43 8.86 -2.68
N ASP A 48 -18.68 8.85 -3.98
CA ASP A 48 -20.03 8.65 -4.51
C ASP A 48 -20.50 7.23 -4.15
N ILE A 49 -21.59 7.14 -3.38
CA ILE A 49 -22.19 5.88 -2.94
C ILE A 49 -23.57 5.63 -3.58
N THR A 50 -23.88 6.34 -4.67
CA THR A 50 -25.11 6.13 -5.45
C THR A 50 -25.14 4.75 -6.11
N GLN A 51 -26.29 4.34 -6.64
CA GLN A 51 -26.44 2.96 -7.16
C GLN A 51 -25.64 2.72 -8.44
N SER A 52 -25.36 3.75 -9.25
CA SER A 52 -24.52 3.59 -10.44
C SER A 52 -23.08 3.16 -10.07
N MET A 53 -22.61 3.52 -8.88
CA MET A 53 -21.33 3.10 -8.33
C MET A 53 -21.29 1.63 -7.86
N ASP A 54 -22.45 0.95 -7.76
CA ASP A 54 -22.52 -0.50 -7.51
C ASP A 54 -22.30 -1.33 -8.79
N THR A 55 -22.21 -0.68 -9.97
CA THR A 55 -22.00 -1.35 -11.26
C THR A 55 -20.67 -2.09 -11.27
N GLU A 56 -20.69 -3.35 -11.73
CA GLU A 56 -19.55 -4.26 -11.77
C GLU A 56 -18.91 -4.25 -13.15
N ASP A 57 -18.09 -3.24 -13.45
CA ASP A 57 -17.49 -3.03 -14.77
C ASP A 57 -16.00 -2.61 -14.74
N VAL A 58 -15.38 -2.66 -13.57
CA VAL A 58 -13.98 -2.27 -13.35
C VAL A 58 -13.19 -3.36 -12.64
N GLY A 59 -11.87 -3.20 -12.59
CA GLY A 59 -10.95 -4.14 -11.93
C GLY A 59 -9.90 -4.70 -12.90
N SER A 60 -8.81 -5.20 -12.32
CA SER A 60 -7.67 -5.77 -13.05
C SER A 60 -7.68 -7.30 -13.09
N GLY A 61 -8.69 -7.94 -12.48
CA GLY A 61 -8.85 -9.40 -12.41
C GLY A 61 -9.93 -9.95 -13.35
N GLN A 62 -10.16 -11.27 -13.25
CA GLN A 62 -11.21 -11.96 -14.01
C GLN A 62 -12.62 -11.69 -13.47
N ILE A 63 -12.74 -11.22 -12.22
CA ILE A 63 -14.01 -10.90 -11.59
C ILE A 63 -14.17 -9.38 -11.59
N PRO A 64 -15.20 -8.84 -12.26
CA PRO A 64 -15.46 -7.41 -12.22
C PRO A 64 -15.82 -6.99 -10.79
N LEU A 65 -15.26 -5.88 -10.35
CA LEU A 65 -15.53 -5.24 -9.07
C LEU A 65 -16.55 -4.12 -9.26
N SER A 66 -17.32 -3.84 -8.21
CA SER A 66 -18.11 -2.61 -8.19
C SER A 66 -17.19 -1.39 -8.28
N ARG A 67 -17.67 -0.31 -8.89
CA ARG A 67 -16.91 0.95 -8.98
C ARG A 67 -16.54 1.49 -7.60
N LEU A 68 -17.46 1.41 -6.63
CA LEU A 68 -17.18 1.81 -5.26
C LEU A 68 -16.07 0.96 -4.62
N ASP A 69 -16.12 -0.37 -4.77
CA ASP A 69 -15.07 -1.25 -4.23
C ASP A 69 -13.73 -1.00 -4.90
N TYR A 70 -13.73 -0.72 -6.20
CA TYR A 70 -12.52 -0.36 -6.93
C TYR A 70 -11.91 0.95 -6.45
N ALA A 71 -12.73 1.98 -6.20
CA ALA A 71 -12.31 3.25 -5.63
C ALA A 71 -11.70 3.06 -4.23
N ARG A 72 -12.33 2.26 -3.37
CA ARG A 72 -11.82 1.94 -2.02
C ARG A 72 -10.52 1.15 -2.08
N ALA A 73 -10.41 0.18 -2.98
CA ALA A 73 -9.20 -0.61 -3.17
C ALA A 73 -8.02 0.26 -3.64
N ALA A 74 -8.24 1.15 -4.61
CA ALA A 74 -7.22 2.09 -5.05
C ALA A 74 -6.81 3.06 -3.94
N MET A 75 -7.78 3.59 -3.16
CA MET A 75 -7.50 4.46 -2.03
C MET A 75 -6.70 3.75 -0.94
N ARG A 76 -7.01 2.48 -0.63
CA ARG A 76 -6.24 1.66 0.31
C ARG A 76 -4.76 1.57 -0.08
N GLU A 77 -4.47 1.33 -1.36
CA GLU A 77 -3.10 1.27 -1.86
C GLU A 77 -2.43 2.66 -1.87
N THR A 78 -3.16 3.71 -2.26
CA THR A 78 -2.64 5.09 -2.24
C THR A 78 -2.35 5.59 -0.83
N LEU A 79 -3.12 5.18 0.18
CA LEU A 79 -2.90 5.58 1.57
C LEU A 79 -1.47 5.25 2.05
N GLY A 80 -0.93 4.11 1.64
CA GLY A 80 0.44 3.69 1.96
C GLY A 80 1.55 4.45 1.21
N LYS A 81 1.18 5.26 0.21
CA LYS A 81 2.11 6.04 -0.63
C LYS A 81 2.10 7.53 -0.29
N LEU A 82 1.17 8.00 0.54
CA LEU A 82 1.11 9.40 0.95
C LEU A 82 2.28 9.74 1.90
N PRO A 83 2.86 10.95 1.80
CA PRO A 83 3.93 11.35 2.70
C PRO A 83 3.38 11.53 4.11
N CYS A 84 4.09 10.99 5.12
CA CYS A 84 3.77 11.23 6.52
C CYS A 84 3.72 12.73 6.83
N GLY A 85 2.74 13.12 7.65
CA GLY A 85 2.34 14.51 7.86
C GLY A 85 1.15 14.96 7.02
N SER A 86 0.77 14.22 5.98
CA SER A 86 -0.50 14.44 5.29
C SER A 86 -1.67 14.07 6.19
N LYS A 87 -2.76 14.82 6.12
CA LYS A 87 -4.00 14.50 6.84
C LYS A 87 -5.07 14.07 5.87
N LEU A 88 -5.89 13.11 6.28
CA LEU A 88 -6.93 12.56 5.44
C LEU A 88 -8.21 12.37 6.24
N GLY A 89 -9.32 12.82 5.66
CA GLY A 89 -10.67 12.63 6.18
C GLY A 89 -11.55 11.93 5.16
N TRP A 90 -12.59 11.25 5.65
CA TRP A 90 -13.55 10.52 4.84
C TRP A 90 -14.86 11.25 4.72
N SER A 91 -15.47 11.14 3.56
CA SER A 91 -16.73 11.76 3.22
C SER A 91 -17.47 10.88 2.21
N ILE A 92 -18.80 10.98 2.19
CA ILE A 92 -19.66 10.28 1.25
C ILE A 92 -20.62 11.24 0.58
N PHE A 93 -21.02 10.90 -0.64
CA PHE A 93 -21.95 11.68 -1.45
C PHE A 93 -23.09 10.78 -1.96
N THR A 94 -24.32 11.28 -1.84
CA THR A 94 -25.46 10.77 -2.60
C THR A 94 -26.54 11.86 -2.74
N GLY A 95 -27.34 11.78 -3.79
CA GLY A 95 -28.29 12.83 -4.14
C GLY A 95 -27.56 14.08 -4.56
N GLN A 96 -27.62 15.11 -3.72
CA GLN A 96 -27.02 16.42 -3.97
C GLN A 96 -26.16 16.88 -2.80
N ARG A 97 -25.90 16.01 -1.81
CA ARG A 97 -25.25 16.37 -0.55
C ARG A 97 -24.10 15.45 -0.23
N THR A 98 -23.11 16.05 0.41
CA THR A 98 -21.93 15.40 0.92
C THR A 98 -22.00 15.39 2.45
N LEU A 99 -21.66 14.25 3.05
CA LEU A 99 -21.62 14.07 4.50
C LEU A 99 -20.18 13.70 4.91
N LEU A 100 -19.60 14.51 5.80
CA LEU A 100 -18.32 14.21 6.42
C LEU A 100 -18.49 13.05 7.40
N LEU A 101 -17.73 11.97 7.20
CA LEU A 101 -17.71 10.81 8.10
C LEU A 101 -16.61 10.96 9.15
N MET A 102 -15.45 11.49 8.74
CA MET A 102 -14.29 11.64 9.62
C MET A 102 -13.52 12.91 9.22
N PRO A 103 -13.20 13.80 10.18
CA PRO A 103 -12.35 14.95 9.90
C PRO A 103 -10.92 14.50 9.54
N PRO A 104 -10.14 15.32 8.81
CA PRO A 104 -8.77 14.98 8.46
C PRO A 104 -7.85 14.70 9.66
N ILE A 105 -7.34 13.47 9.74
CA ILE A 105 -6.35 13.03 10.73
C ILE A 105 -5.04 12.61 10.05
N GLU A 106 -3.92 12.68 10.76
CA GLU A 106 -2.61 12.37 10.19
C GLU A 106 -2.50 10.90 9.79
N VAL A 107 -2.02 10.66 8.56
CA VAL A 107 -2.08 9.35 7.90
C VAL A 107 -1.18 8.31 8.58
N CYS A 108 0.10 8.61 8.84
CA CYS A 108 1.04 7.59 9.30
C CYS A 108 0.80 7.16 10.77
N GLY A 109 0.30 8.06 11.61
CA GLY A 109 -0.03 7.81 13.00
C GLY A 109 -1.38 7.11 13.18
N ASN A 110 -2.28 7.21 12.20
CA ASN A 110 -3.64 6.66 12.26
C ASN A 110 -3.95 5.73 11.08
N PHE A 111 -2.93 5.10 10.48
CA PHE A 111 -3.07 4.32 9.26
C PHE A 111 -4.12 3.20 9.38
N ASP A 112 -4.08 2.43 10.47
CA ASP A 112 -5.01 1.33 10.71
C ASP A 112 -6.46 1.82 10.93
N ALA A 113 -6.63 2.98 11.58
CA ALA A 113 -7.95 3.58 11.79
C ALA A 113 -8.55 4.11 10.48
N LEU A 114 -7.72 4.73 9.64
CA LEU A 114 -8.13 5.18 8.30
C LEU A 114 -8.49 4.00 7.40
N LEU A 115 -7.72 2.91 7.48
CA LEU A 115 -7.96 1.71 6.69
C LEU A 115 -9.25 0.99 7.11
N SER A 116 -9.42 0.73 8.41
CA SER A 116 -10.63 0.08 8.93
C SER A 116 -11.90 0.91 8.69
N SER A 117 -11.83 2.24 8.81
CA SER A 117 -12.98 3.09 8.48
C SER A 117 -13.29 3.15 6.98
N LEU A 118 -12.28 3.05 6.11
CA LEU A 118 -12.48 2.92 4.66
C LEU A 118 -13.21 1.62 4.30
N ASP A 119 -12.96 0.54 5.03
CA ASP A 119 -13.62 -0.76 4.81
C ASP A 119 -15.13 -0.71 5.07
N GLU A 120 -15.58 0.19 5.94
CA GLU A 120 -16.99 0.38 6.28
C GLU A 120 -17.76 1.27 5.30
N ILE A 121 -17.07 2.02 4.41
CA ILE A 121 -17.74 2.84 3.40
C ILE A 121 -18.39 1.93 2.37
N ASN A 122 -19.72 1.92 2.32
CA ASN A 122 -20.47 1.06 1.40
C ASN A 122 -21.83 1.66 1.04
N GLY A 123 -22.49 1.05 0.05
CA GLY A 123 -23.79 1.48 -0.48
C GLY A 123 -24.92 1.53 0.55
N ARG A 124 -24.86 0.80 1.67
CA ARG A 124 -25.93 0.81 2.70
C ARG A 124 -26.02 2.15 3.44
N MET A 125 -24.99 2.99 3.35
CA MET A 125 -24.97 4.33 3.93
C MET A 125 -25.81 5.34 3.12
N ARG A 126 -26.32 4.96 1.93
CA ARG A 126 -27.05 5.86 1.05
C ARG A 126 -28.45 6.16 1.61
N TRP A 127 -28.82 7.44 1.66
CA TRP A 127 -30.20 7.86 1.97
C TRP A 127 -31.05 8.08 0.70
N THR A 128 -30.41 8.08 -0.47
CA THR A 128 -31.06 8.15 -1.78
C THR A 128 -30.24 7.39 -2.83
N ASN A 129 -30.85 7.08 -3.96
CA ASN A 129 -30.26 6.25 -5.02
C ASN A 129 -29.75 7.05 -6.23
N TRP A 130 -30.14 8.31 -6.35
CA TRP A 130 -29.84 9.19 -7.48
C TRP A 130 -28.73 10.20 -7.14
N SER A 131 -28.17 10.86 -8.15
CA SER A 131 -27.03 11.79 -8.05
C SER A 131 -27.29 13.10 -8.82
N ARG A 132 -26.84 14.22 -8.25
CA ARG A 132 -26.73 15.57 -8.83
C ARG A 132 -25.30 16.07 -8.58
N VAL A 133 -24.33 15.46 -9.24
CA VAL A 133 -22.89 15.63 -9.06
C VAL A 133 -22.49 17.09 -9.30
N ALA A 134 -22.76 17.65 -10.48
CA ALA A 134 -22.28 18.98 -10.86
C ALA A 134 -23.15 20.13 -10.32
N GLU A 135 -24.46 19.92 -10.14
CA GLU A 135 -25.35 20.98 -9.62
C GLU A 135 -25.16 21.20 -8.11
N GLY A 136 -24.98 20.13 -7.35
CA GLY A 136 -25.00 20.18 -5.89
C GLY A 136 -23.90 19.40 -5.20
N GLY A 137 -23.55 18.21 -5.69
CA GLY A 137 -22.62 17.29 -5.02
C GLY A 137 -21.23 17.86 -4.81
N ILE A 138 -20.62 18.36 -5.88
CA ILE A 138 -19.28 18.95 -5.81
C ILE A 138 -19.30 20.22 -4.95
N TYR A 139 -20.31 21.08 -5.12
CA TYR A 139 -20.47 22.27 -4.27
C TYR A 139 -20.60 21.88 -2.79
N SER A 140 -21.37 20.86 -2.47
CA SER A 140 -21.54 20.37 -1.11
C SER A 140 -20.23 19.80 -0.55
N ALA A 141 -19.42 19.13 -1.36
CA ALA A 141 -18.11 18.62 -0.95
C ALA A 141 -17.12 19.76 -0.67
N VAL A 142 -17.08 20.78 -1.53
CA VAL A 142 -16.27 21.98 -1.30
C VAL A 142 -16.72 22.70 -0.04
N HIS A 143 -18.02 22.93 0.12
CA HIS A 143 -18.55 23.57 1.32
C HIS A 143 -18.21 22.79 2.60
N THR A 144 -18.27 21.47 2.56
CA THR A 144 -17.85 20.60 3.66
C THR A 144 -16.37 20.80 3.98
N ALA A 145 -15.51 20.89 2.96
CA ALA A 145 -14.09 21.12 3.14
C ALA A 145 -13.78 22.51 3.73
N GLU A 146 -14.51 23.54 3.31
CA GLU A 146 -14.40 24.88 3.90
C GLU A 146 -14.80 24.90 5.37
N GLN A 147 -15.89 24.20 5.73
CA GLN A 147 -16.38 24.12 7.11
C GLN A 147 -15.41 23.38 8.04
N VAL A 148 -14.81 22.30 7.56
CA VAL A 148 -13.77 21.57 8.31
C VAL A 148 -12.53 22.44 8.52
N GLY A 149 -12.21 23.30 7.55
CA GLY A 149 -11.00 24.11 7.55
C GLY A 149 -9.75 23.29 7.24
N MET A 150 -8.59 23.76 7.71
CA MET A 150 -7.27 23.14 7.48
C MET A 150 -6.78 23.14 6.02
N ASN A 151 -7.28 24.05 5.16
CA ASN A 151 -6.86 24.12 3.75
C ASN A 151 -6.98 22.76 3.02
N SER A 152 -8.06 22.03 3.33
CA SER A 152 -8.28 20.67 2.85
C SER A 152 -8.66 20.67 1.37
N ALA A 153 -7.93 19.90 0.56
CA ALA A 153 -8.27 19.61 -0.82
C ALA A 153 -9.36 18.53 -0.90
N VAL A 154 -10.21 18.61 -1.93
CA VAL A 154 -11.27 17.63 -2.16
C VAL A 154 -10.83 16.61 -3.21
N ILE A 155 -10.92 15.32 -2.88
CA ILE A 155 -10.77 14.23 -3.85
C ILE A 155 -12.13 13.56 -3.97
N PHE A 156 -12.79 13.69 -5.13
CA PHE A 156 -14.17 13.25 -5.31
C PHE A 156 -14.25 12.09 -6.30
N PHE A 157 -14.59 10.90 -5.83
CA PHE A 157 -14.77 9.71 -6.67
C PHE A 157 -16.21 9.63 -7.17
N THR A 158 -16.42 9.50 -8.48
CA THR A 158 -17.75 9.34 -9.10
C THR A 158 -17.64 8.79 -10.52
N ASP A 159 -18.70 8.17 -11.02
CA ASP A 159 -18.84 7.83 -12.44
C ASP A 159 -19.42 8.99 -13.28
N GLY A 160 -19.89 10.06 -12.62
CA GLY A 160 -20.46 11.24 -13.25
C GLY A 160 -21.83 11.02 -13.87
N GLN A 161 -22.51 9.90 -13.58
CA GLN A 161 -23.90 9.75 -13.97
C GLN A 161 -24.78 10.68 -13.14
N GLU A 162 -25.68 11.39 -13.81
CA GLU A 162 -26.60 12.35 -13.22
C GLU A 162 -28.02 11.79 -13.30
N ALA A 163 -28.74 11.79 -12.18
CA ALA A 163 -30.12 11.31 -12.09
C ALA A 163 -31.00 12.34 -11.32
N PRO A 164 -32.00 12.96 -11.97
CA PRO A 164 -32.36 12.86 -13.39
C PRO A 164 -31.25 13.34 -14.34
N PRO A 165 -31.20 12.85 -15.58
CA PRO A 165 -30.15 13.18 -16.53
C PRO A 165 -30.15 14.67 -16.90
N VAL A 166 -28.96 15.22 -17.08
CA VAL A 166 -28.78 16.62 -17.45
C VAL A 166 -29.10 16.78 -18.94
N LEU A 167 -30.01 17.71 -19.26
CA LEU A 167 -30.29 18.06 -20.65
C LEU A 167 -29.08 18.78 -21.26
N PRO A 168 -28.68 18.48 -22.51
CA PRO A 168 -27.52 19.09 -23.17
C PRO A 168 -27.52 20.63 -23.21
N SER A 169 -28.70 21.25 -23.13
CA SER A 169 -28.86 22.71 -23.11
C SER A 169 -28.82 23.33 -21.70
N ASN A 170 -28.70 22.53 -20.65
CA ASN A 170 -28.91 22.95 -19.26
C ASN A 170 -27.78 22.48 -18.33
N ASP A 171 -26.55 22.45 -18.84
CA ASP A 171 -25.31 22.20 -18.08
C ASP A 171 -25.04 23.33 -17.07
N ARG A 172 -25.90 23.42 -16.06
CA ARG A 172 -25.77 24.34 -14.94
C ARG A 172 -24.75 23.78 -13.97
N VAL A 173 -23.47 23.94 -14.32
CA VAL A 173 -22.40 23.81 -13.34
C VAL A 173 -22.45 25.05 -12.47
N ARG A 174 -22.75 24.87 -11.19
CA ARG A 174 -22.72 25.97 -10.24
C ARG A 174 -21.27 26.43 -10.11
N ALA A 175 -21.00 27.68 -10.49
CA ALA A 175 -19.68 28.25 -10.29
C ALA A 175 -19.35 28.21 -8.80
N ILE A 176 -18.20 27.61 -8.48
CA ILE A 176 -17.61 27.67 -7.15
C ILE A 176 -16.79 28.95 -7.11
N ALA A 177 -17.47 30.09 -7.22
CA ALA A 177 -16.83 31.39 -7.18
C ALA A 177 -16.10 31.53 -5.84
N ASP A 178 -14.81 31.86 -5.90
CA ASP A 178 -13.97 32.28 -4.77
C ASP A 178 -13.58 31.22 -3.73
N SER A 179 -13.85 29.92 -3.92
CA SER A 179 -13.33 28.92 -2.97
C SER A 179 -11.82 28.74 -3.17
N LYS A 180 -11.06 28.82 -2.07
CA LYS A 180 -9.62 28.44 -2.03
C LYS A 180 -9.42 26.92 -2.05
N VAL A 181 -10.51 26.15 -2.06
CA VAL A 181 -10.48 24.70 -2.05
C VAL A 181 -10.07 24.22 -3.42
N ARG A 182 -8.95 23.51 -3.45
CA ARG A 182 -8.43 22.83 -4.63
C ARG A 182 -8.89 21.37 -4.59
N GLY A 183 -8.90 20.70 -5.74
CA GLY A 183 -9.33 19.31 -5.73
C GLY A 183 -9.22 18.61 -7.07
N TRP A 184 -9.58 17.33 -7.03
CA TRP A 184 -9.61 16.45 -8.18
C TRP A 184 -10.92 15.68 -8.23
N LEU A 185 -11.52 15.62 -9.43
CA LEU A 185 -12.56 14.66 -9.74
C LEU A 185 -11.91 13.38 -10.25
N ILE A 186 -12.22 12.26 -9.61
CA ILE A 186 -11.69 10.94 -9.93
C ILE A 186 -12.80 10.13 -10.58
N GLY A 187 -12.72 9.98 -11.90
CA GLY A 187 -13.70 9.24 -12.70
C GLY A 187 -13.53 7.74 -12.53
N VAL A 188 -14.57 7.04 -12.08
CA VAL A 188 -14.55 5.57 -11.89
C VAL A 188 -15.59 4.90 -12.80
N GLY A 189 -15.18 3.88 -13.54
CA GLY A 189 -16.08 3.12 -14.42
C GLY A 189 -15.48 2.79 -15.79
N GLY A 190 -16.13 1.86 -16.47
CA GLY A 190 -15.89 1.49 -17.86
C GLY A 190 -16.55 2.45 -18.84
N ASP A 191 -16.11 2.39 -20.11
CA ASP A 191 -16.70 3.19 -21.19
C ASP A 191 -17.97 2.53 -21.77
N GLN A 192 -18.16 1.23 -21.53
CA GLN A 192 -19.32 0.51 -22.00
C GLN A 192 -20.49 0.68 -21.01
N PRO A 193 -21.71 0.97 -21.49
CA PRO A 193 -22.90 0.99 -20.64
C PRO A 193 -23.19 -0.41 -20.07
N VAL A 194 -23.32 -0.49 -18.74
CA VAL A 194 -23.62 -1.73 -18.02
C VAL A 194 -24.84 -1.51 -17.12
N SER A 195 -25.68 -2.55 -16.96
CA SER A 195 -26.89 -2.48 -16.14
C SER A 195 -26.58 -2.14 -14.68
N VAL A 196 -27.31 -1.18 -14.13
CA VAL A 196 -27.15 -0.76 -12.74
C VAL A 196 -27.83 -1.76 -11.79
N PRO A 197 -27.10 -2.40 -10.86
CA PRO A 197 -27.71 -3.28 -9.87
C PRO A 197 -28.65 -2.51 -8.95
N LYS A 198 -29.84 -3.09 -8.72
CA LYS A 198 -30.80 -2.56 -7.75
C LYS A 198 -30.61 -3.25 -6.41
N THR A 199 -30.35 -2.49 -5.37
CA THR A 199 -30.17 -2.99 -4.00
C THR A 199 -31.29 -2.52 -3.07
N ASP A 200 -31.64 -3.36 -2.10
CA ASP A 200 -32.57 -3.01 -1.01
C ASP A 200 -31.85 -2.18 0.08
N ALA A 201 -32.60 -1.77 1.12
CA ALA A 201 -32.06 -1.00 2.24
C ALA A 201 -30.99 -1.75 3.06
N ASN A 202 -30.96 -3.08 3.00
CA ASN A 202 -29.96 -3.91 3.67
C ASN A 202 -28.71 -4.12 2.81
N GLY A 203 -28.71 -3.65 1.56
CA GLY A 203 -27.65 -3.84 0.58
C GLY A 203 -27.75 -5.13 -0.22
N ASN A 204 -28.86 -5.88 -0.12
CA ASN A 204 -29.04 -7.09 -0.91
C ASN A 204 -29.45 -6.74 -2.35
N ARG A 205 -28.86 -7.43 -3.32
CA ARG A 205 -29.24 -7.29 -4.74
C ARG A 205 -30.65 -7.86 -4.96
N THR A 206 -31.54 -7.03 -5.50
CA THR A 206 -32.93 -7.38 -5.83
C THR A 206 -33.18 -7.48 -7.33
N GLY A 207 -32.17 -7.17 -8.15
CA GLY A 207 -32.22 -7.25 -9.61
C GLY A 207 -31.40 -6.13 -10.25
N PHE A 208 -31.84 -5.68 -11.42
CA PHE A 208 -31.27 -4.54 -12.15
C PHE A 208 -32.37 -3.52 -12.44
N TRP A 209 -31.99 -2.25 -12.57
CA TRP A 209 -32.91 -1.22 -13.07
C TRP A 209 -33.31 -1.52 -14.51
N ARG A 210 -34.55 -1.14 -14.84
CA ARG A 210 -35.11 -1.24 -16.18
C ARG A 210 -35.44 0.14 -16.71
N ALA A 211 -35.51 0.26 -18.04
CA ALA A 211 -35.78 1.52 -18.72
C ALA A 211 -37.10 2.20 -18.27
N ASP A 212 -38.12 1.40 -17.90
CA ASP A 212 -39.42 1.87 -17.40
C ASP A 212 -39.42 2.27 -15.92
N GLN A 213 -38.33 2.01 -15.20
CA GLN A 213 -38.18 2.26 -13.76
C GLN A 213 -37.28 3.46 -13.46
N VAL A 214 -36.72 4.11 -14.48
CA VAL A 214 -35.82 5.24 -14.36
C VAL A 214 -36.33 6.41 -15.20
N ILE A 215 -35.94 7.63 -14.81
CA ILE A 215 -36.28 8.83 -15.57
C ILE A 215 -35.34 8.91 -16.78
N GLN A 216 -35.92 8.76 -17.96
CA GLN A 216 -35.20 8.89 -19.22
C GLN A 216 -35.06 10.35 -19.65
N VAL A 217 -34.06 10.64 -20.47
CA VAL A 217 -33.94 11.95 -21.14
C VAL A 217 -35.17 12.15 -22.02
N PRO A 218 -35.99 13.19 -21.77
CA PRO A 218 -37.20 13.42 -22.55
C PRO A 218 -36.86 13.77 -24.00
N THR A 219 -37.59 13.19 -24.95
CA THR A 219 -37.51 13.60 -26.36
C THR A 219 -38.05 15.02 -26.50
N ILE A 220 -37.26 15.93 -27.08
CA ILE A 220 -37.69 17.31 -27.32
C ILE A 220 -38.45 17.36 -28.66
N PRO A 221 -39.75 17.73 -28.67
CA PRO A 221 -40.52 17.83 -29.91
C PRO A 221 -39.86 18.78 -30.92
N GLY A 222 -39.73 18.34 -32.18
CA GLY A 222 -39.18 19.16 -33.26
C GLY A 222 -37.65 19.17 -33.37
N LYS A 223 -36.92 18.47 -32.51
CA LYS A 223 -35.50 18.14 -32.71
C LYS A 223 -35.37 16.69 -33.19
N PRO A 224 -34.36 16.36 -34.03
CA PRO A 224 -34.09 14.97 -34.36
C PRO A 224 -33.96 14.18 -33.05
N THR A 225 -34.57 13.01 -32.99
CA THR A 225 -34.50 12.12 -31.84
C THR A 225 -33.03 11.98 -31.46
N THR A 226 -32.64 12.54 -30.31
CA THR A 226 -31.46 12.05 -29.61
C THR A 226 -31.64 10.54 -29.47
N ALA A 227 -30.56 9.78 -29.62
CA ALA A 227 -30.57 8.34 -29.43
C ALA A 227 -31.39 7.98 -28.18
N GLU A 228 -32.10 6.85 -28.24
CA GLU A 228 -32.92 6.37 -27.12
C GLU A 228 -32.11 6.45 -25.81
N SER A 229 -32.73 7.04 -24.80
CA SER A 229 -32.09 7.22 -23.49
C SER A 229 -32.07 5.89 -22.77
N HIS A 230 -30.93 5.57 -22.15
CA HIS A 230 -30.69 4.32 -21.44
C HIS A 230 -30.14 4.60 -20.04
N GLU A 231 -30.89 5.35 -19.21
CA GLU A 231 -30.45 5.70 -17.86
C GLU A 231 -30.45 4.51 -16.88
N GLU A 232 -31.03 3.37 -17.27
CA GLU A 232 -30.91 2.10 -16.56
C GLU A 232 -29.52 1.45 -16.72
N LEU A 233 -28.75 1.95 -17.69
CA LEU A 233 -27.37 1.58 -17.92
C LEU A 233 -26.45 2.71 -17.45
N SER A 234 -25.29 2.33 -16.93
CA SER A 234 -24.30 3.28 -16.46
C SER A 234 -22.96 3.04 -17.14
N SER A 235 -22.32 4.12 -17.56
CA SER A 235 -20.93 4.16 -18.03
C SER A 235 -20.26 5.40 -17.44
N LEU A 236 -18.94 5.38 -17.33
CA LEU A 236 -18.18 6.55 -16.90
C LEU A 236 -18.43 7.74 -17.85
N ARG A 237 -18.90 8.86 -17.29
CA ARG A 237 -19.08 10.13 -17.99
C ARG A 237 -17.80 10.97 -17.95
N GLY A 238 -16.72 10.42 -18.49
CA GLY A 238 -15.37 10.97 -18.30
C GLY A 238 -15.16 12.36 -18.93
N GLU A 239 -15.65 12.59 -20.15
CA GLU A 239 -15.57 13.90 -20.81
C GLU A 239 -16.39 14.96 -20.07
N TYR A 240 -17.58 14.56 -19.61
CA TYR A 240 -18.43 15.41 -18.79
C TYR A 240 -17.71 15.81 -17.49
N LEU A 241 -17.17 14.86 -16.73
CA LEU A 241 -16.41 15.13 -15.50
C LEU A 241 -15.20 16.02 -15.76
N ALA A 242 -14.46 15.82 -16.85
CA ALA A 242 -13.36 16.69 -17.23
C ALA A 242 -13.82 18.13 -17.51
N SER A 243 -14.97 18.28 -18.18
CA SER A 243 -15.56 19.60 -18.44
C SER A 243 -16.00 20.30 -17.16
N VAL A 244 -16.60 19.56 -16.22
CA VAL A 244 -17.03 20.07 -14.92
C VAL A 244 -15.82 20.48 -14.09
N ALA A 245 -14.79 19.62 -14.00
CA ALA A 245 -13.54 19.90 -13.28
C ALA A 245 -12.87 21.19 -13.79
N SER A 246 -12.76 21.34 -15.12
CA SER A 246 -12.18 22.54 -15.74
C SER A 246 -12.94 23.82 -15.37
N ARG A 247 -14.28 23.79 -15.39
CA ARG A 247 -15.12 24.95 -15.04
C ARG A 247 -15.00 25.40 -13.59
N ILE A 248 -14.67 24.49 -12.67
CA ILE A 248 -14.52 24.78 -11.24
C ILE A 248 -13.05 24.92 -10.79
N GLY A 249 -12.09 24.78 -11.70
CA GLY A 249 -10.65 24.85 -11.38
C GLY A 249 -10.10 23.59 -10.69
N PHE A 250 -10.77 22.44 -10.82
CA PHE A 250 -10.30 21.15 -10.32
C PHE A 250 -9.53 20.39 -11.39
N GLY A 251 -8.67 19.47 -10.96
CA GLY A 251 -8.10 18.45 -11.82
C GLY A 251 -9.11 17.34 -12.13
N TYR A 252 -8.91 16.61 -13.22
CA TYR A 252 -9.65 15.39 -13.53
C TYR A 252 -8.69 14.25 -13.85
N ALA A 253 -8.90 13.10 -13.22
CA ALA A 253 -8.19 11.86 -13.54
C ALA A 253 -9.19 10.71 -13.62
N ARG A 254 -9.03 9.83 -14.61
CA ARG A 254 -9.71 8.54 -14.61
C ARG A 254 -8.96 7.57 -13.70
N LEU A 255 -9.69 6.88 -12.84
CA LEU A 255 -9.14 5.83 -11.98
C LEU A 255 -8.82 4.59 -12.82
N ARG A 256 -7.57 4.48 -13.26
CA ARG A 256 -7.08 3.31 -13.98
C ARG A 256 -6.47 2.28 -13.06
N ASP A 257 -5.81 2.75 -12.01
CA ASP A 257 -5.12 1.99 -10.98
C ASP A 257 -4.75 2.93 -9.81
N ALA A 258 -4.19 2.40 -8.72
CA ALA A 258 -3.78 3.20 -7.59
C ALA A 258 -2.66 4.22 -7.91
N SER A 259 -1.84 4.00 -8.93
CA SER A 259 -0.80 4.96 -9.34
C SER A 259 -1.43 6.22 -9.96
N SER A 260 -2.51 6.07 -10.73
CA SER A 260 -3.26 7.20 -11.29
C SER A 260 -3.86 8.08 -10.20
N LEU A 261 -4.41 7.47 -9.14
CA LEU A 261 -4.91 8.18 -7.96
C LEU A 261 -3.78 8.83 -7.18
N THR A 262 -2.69 8.11 -6.94
CA THR A 262 -1.51 8.62 -6.22
C THR A 262 -0.96 9.86 -6.91
N LYS A 263 -0.88 9.85 -8.24
CA LYS A 263 -0.43 11.02 -9.02
C LYS A 263 -1.35 12.23 -8.84
N ALA A 264 -2.66 12.03 -8.81
CA ALA A 264 -3.63 13.11 -8.57
C ALA A 264 -3.54 13.67 -7.14
N MET A 265 -3.42 12.80 -6.13
CA MET A 265 -3.30 13.23 -4.75
C MET A 265 -1.97 13.93 -4.47
N LEU A 266 -0.86 13.47 -5.06
CA LEU A 266 0.46 14.08 -4.92
C LEU A 266 0.71 15.24 -5.89
N ASP A 267 -0.34 15.79 -6.52
CA ASP A 267 -0.21 16.99 -7.33
C ASP A 267 0.37 18.13 -6.47
N PRO A 268 1.50 18.75 -6.88
CA PRO A 268 2.08 19.89 -6.17
C PRO A 268 1.10 21.04 -5.96
N ASN A 269 0.09 21.17 -6.82
CA ASN A 269 -0.97 22.15 -6.66
C ASN A 269 -1.87 21.89 -5.45
N LEU A 270 -1.88 20.70 -4.85
CA LEU A 270 -2.64 20.44 -3.63
C LEU A 270 -1.80 20.65 -2.37
N ALA A 271 -0.47 20.57 -2.51
CA ALA A 271 0.46 20.70 -1.41
C ALA A 271 0.41 22.09 -0.77
N HIS A 272 0.71 22.11 0.52
CA HIS A 272 1.07 23.29 1.29
C HIS A 272 2.18 22.89 2.26
N SER A 273 3.06 23.84 2.60
CA SER A 273 4.17 23.53 3.50
C SER A 273 3.72 23.70 4.95
N GLU A 274 3.44 22.58 5.65
CA GLU A 274 3.26 22.56 7.11
C GLU A 274 4.41 21.79 7.80
N PRO A 275 4.81 22.20 9.03
CA PRO A 275 5.73 21.41 9.84
C PRO A 275 5.09 20.07 10.22
N ALA A 276 5.62 18.97 9.69
CA ALA A 276 5.15 17.62 9.97
C ALA A 276 6.00 16.93 11.05
N GLU A 277 5.36 16.23 11.98
CA GLU A 277 6.05 15.43 12.99
C GLU A 277 6.59 14.13 12.36
N MET A 278 7.92 14.00 12.30
CA MET A 278 8.59 12.84 11.73
C MET A 278 9.31 12.04 12.82
N LYS A 279 9.10 10.72 12.80
CA LYS A 279 9.92 9.78 13.59
C LYS A 279 11.25 9.55 12.89
N VAL A 280 12.28 10.26 13.33
CA VAL A 280 13.67 10.13 12.82
C VAL A 280 14.50 9.11 13.62
N ASN A 281 13.84 8.30 14.45
CA ASN A 281 14.46 7.27 15.28
C ASN A 281 15.14 6.14 14.48
N GLY A 282 14.80 5.98 13.20
CA GLY A 282 15.45 5.01 12.30
C GLY A 282 16.93 5.30 12.07
N CYS A 283 17.34 6.57 12.02
CA CYS A 283 18.74 6.95 11.80
C CYS A 283 19.69 6.43 12.90
N PRO A 284 19.45 6.70 14.21
CA PRO A 284 20.30 6.16 15.27
C PRO A 284 20.23 4.63 15.37
N ALA A 285 19.06 4.02 15.11
CA ALA A 285 18.93 2.57 15.09
C ALA A 285 19.76 1.92 13.97
N PHE A 286 19.76 2.51 12.77
CA PHE A 286 20.56 2.04 11.63
C PHE A 286 22.07 2.20 11.91
N LEU A 287 22.48 3.31 12.53
CA LEU A 287 23.87 3.53 12.89
C LEU A 287 24.34 2.55 13.98
N ALA A 288 23.48 2.22 14.94
CA ALA A 288 23.73 1.17 15.91
C ALA A 288 23.90 -0.20 15.24
N LEU A 289 23.04 -0.53 14.26
CA LEU A 289 23.15 -1.76 13.50
C LEU A 289 24.47 -1.85 12.73
N LEU A 290 24.89 -0.78 12.04
CA LEU A 290 26.17 -0.73 11.34
C LEU A 290 27.37 -0.92 12.27
N LEU A 291 27.33 -0.34 13.48
CA LEU A 291 28.39 -0.52 14.48
C LEU A 291 28.49 -1.97 14.95
N LEU A 292 27.35 -2.63 15.16
CA LEU A 292 27.31 -4.04 15.55
C LEU A 292 27.78 -4.94 14.41
N THR A 293 27.31 -4.74 13.17
CA THR A 293 27.76 -5.53 12.02
C THR A 293 29.25 -5.36 11.78
N TRP A 294 29.79 -4.14 11.87
CA TRP A 294 31.23 -3.89 11.77
C TRP A 294 32.03 -4.63 12.87
N ARG A 295 31.51 -4.64 14.10
CA ARG A 295 32.18 -5.27 15.24
C ARG A 295 32.25 -6.79 15.15
N PHE A 296 31.22 -7.41 14.57
CA PHE A 296 31.08 -8.86 14.42
C PHE A 296 31.45 -9.37 13.02
N LEU A 297 31.94 -8.50 12.14
CA LEU A 297 32.39 -8.90 10.81
C LEU A 297 33.63 -9.81 10.95
N PRO A 298 33.57 -11.08 10.49
CA PRO A 298 34.74 -11.95 10.52
C PRO A 298 35.78 -11.37 9.56
N LEU A 299 36.92 -10.92 10.09
CA LEU A 299 38.06 -10.55 9.26
C LEU A 299 38.40 -11.75 8.36
N PRO A 300 38.54 -11.57 7.03
CA PRO A 300 38.94 -12.66 6.16
C PRO A 300 40.27 -13.19 6.68
N ALA A 301 40.28 -14.47 7.07
CA ALA A 301 41.45 -15.14 7.62
C ALA A 301 42.62 -14.93 6.65
N ARG A 302 43.57 -14.07 7.04
CA ARG A 302 44.83 -13.87 6.32
C ARG A 302 45.45 -15.26 6.25
N ARG A 303 45.43 -15.89 5.06
CA ARG A 303 45.99 -17.23 4.83
C ARG A 303 47.45 -17.19 5.30
N VAL A 304 47.71 -17.72 6.49
CA VAL A 304 49.07 -17.90 6.99
C VAL A 304 49.67 -19.03 6.15
N PRO A 305 50.73 -18.81 5.35
CA PRO A 305 51.39 -19.91 4.67
C PRO A 305 52.04 -20.79 5.74
N ARG A 306 51.55 -22.01 5.92
CA ARG A 306 52.18 -23.04 6.76
C ARG A 306 53.58 -23.31 6.20
N ARG A 307 54.63 -22.77 6.82
CA ARG A 307 55.98 -23.32 6.69
C ARG A 307 56.01 -24.64 7.44
N ALA A 308 56.19 -25.73 6.72
CA ALA A 308 56.38 -27.06 7.27
C ALA A 308 57.68 -27.09 8.09
N ALA A 309 57.57 -27.29 9.40
CA ALA A 309 58.68 -27.69 10.24
C ALA A 309 58.66 -29.22 10.35
N LEU A 310 59.52 -29.88 9.57
CA LEU A 310 59.94 -31.26 9.80
C LEU A 310 61.13 -31.19 10.74
N ALA A 311 60.93 -31.52 12.02
CA ALA A 311 61.99 -31.74 12.99
C ALA A 311 61.89 -33.18 13.52
N ALA A 312 62.98 -33.89 13.25
CA ALA A 312 63.43 -35.22 13.68
C ALA A 312 62.75 -35.87 14.89
N ILE A 313 62.38 -37.14 14.71
CA ILE A 313 62.18 -38.10 15.80
C ILE A 313 63.41 -39.00 15.84
N ALA A 314 64.11 -39.01 16.98
CA ALA A 314 64.95 -40.11 17.42
C ALA A 314 64.77 -40.27 18.93
N PRO A 315 64.67 -41.50 19.44
CA PRO A 315 65.16 -41.78 20.78
C PRO A 315 66.16 -42.95 20.77
N VAL A 316 67.19 -42.76 21.57
CA VAL A 316 68.23 -43.71 21.98
C VAL A 316 67.84 -44.27 23.35
N ALA A 317 67.81 -45.59 23.51
CA ALA A 317 68.02 -46.33 24.78
C ALA A 317 68.19 -47.83 24.42
N ALA A 318 69.41 -48.36 24.30
CA ALA A 318 70.35 -48.79 25.35
C ALA A 318 70.12 -50.24 25.85
N LEU A 319 71.08 -51.10 25.48
CA LEU A 319 71.66 -52.25 26.21
C LEU A 319 70.74 -53.25 26.93
N GLN A 320 70.65 -54.47 26.38
CA GLN A 320 70.95 -55.69 27.13
C GLN A 320 71.26 -56.84 26.16
N THR A 321 72.56 -57.09 25.99
CA THR A 321 73.12 -58.37 25.53
C THR A 321 72.76 -59.47 26.52
N ILE A 322 72.45 -60.68 26.05
CA ILE A 322 72.99 -61.98 26.52
C ILE A 322 72.16 -63.14 25.92
N ILE A 323 72.90 -64.08 25.30
CA ILE A 323 72.58 -65.51 25.12
C ILE A 323 71.81 -65.96 23.84
N GLN A 324 72.57 -66.70 23.02
CA GLN A 324 72.22 -67.91 22.24
C GLN A 324 71.00 -67.82 21.30
N GLY A 325 71.07 -68.13 20.01
CA GLY A 325 71.90 -69.12 19.37
C GLY A 325 71.06 -69.70 18.23
N LYS A 326 71.50 -69.44 17.00
CA LYS A 326 71.57 -70.42 15.91
C LYS A 326 70.45 -71.48 15.83
N ARG A 327 69.51 -71.27 14.90
CA ARG A 327 69.13 -72.23 13.83
C ARG A 327 67.86 -71.69 13.14
N ASP A 328 67.99 -71.21 11.92
CA ASP A 328 68.00 -71.99 10.68
C ASP A 328 66.66 -72.63 10.32
N ARG A 329 66.28 -72.38 9.06
CA ARG A 329 65.25 -73.03 8.23
C ARG A 329 63.83 -72.57 8.53
N GLY A 330 63.01 -72.29 7.55
CA GLY A 330 63.09 -72.51 6.11
C GLY A 330 61.70 -72.20 5.58
N LEU A 331 61.64 -71.32 4.60
CA LEU A 331 61.19 -71.65 3.26
C LEU A 331 59.72 -72.06 3.14
N ALA A 332 59.03 -71.28 2.30
CA ALA A 332 58.03 -71.73 1.34
C ALA A 332 56.68 -72.17 1.92
N SER A 333 55.54 -71.88 1.30
CA SER A 333 55.19 -71.25 0.03
C SER A 333 53.69 -71.49 -0.13
N ARG A 334 52.98 -70.53 -0.73
CA ARG A 334 51.79 -70.75 -1.60
C ARG A 334 50.53 -71.34 -0.93
N HIS A 335 49.30 -71.04 -1.31
CA HIS A 335 48.64 -70.10 -2.22
C HIS A 335 47.15 -70.54 -2.16
N ILE A 336 46.29 -69.80 -2.86
CA ILE A 336 44.97 -70.19 -3.37
C ILE A 336 43.80 -70.13 -2.37
N THR A 337 42.58 -69.66 -2.68
CA THR A 337 41.98 -68.81 -3.74
C THR A 337 40.50 -68.60 -3.33
N THR A 338 39.90 -67.48 -3.75
CA THR A 338 38.47 -67.24 -4.13
C THR A 338 37.32 -67.36 -3.13
N ALA A 339 36.53 -66.27 -3.01
CA ALA A 339 35.29 -65.99 -3.78
C ALA A 339 34.47 -64.92 -3.02
N THR A 340 34.22 -63.70 -3.52
CA THR A 340 33.16 -63.27 -4.48
C THR A 340 31.75 -63.76 -4.09
N ALA A 341 30.66 -63.01 -4.08
CA ALA A 341 30.32 -61.75 -4.73
C ALA A 341 29.07 -61.09 -4.10
N ASN A 342 28.90 -59.81 -4.42
CA ASN A 342 27.66 -59.01 -4.44
C ASN A 342 26.56 -59.66 -5.32
N PRO A 343 25.28 -59.26 -5.24
CA PRO A 343 24.82 -58.27 -6.23
C PRO A 343 23.70 -57.32 -5.77
N ALA A 344 23.43 -56.38 -6.69
CA ALA A 344 22.68 -55.14 -6.57
C ALA A 344 21.19 -55.21 -6.98
N GLY A 345 20.49 -54.09 -6.74
CA GLY A 345 19.39 -53.56 -7.55
C GLY A 345 17.97 -53.93 -7.10
N THR A 346 16.89 -53.18 -7.36
CA THR A 346 16.68 -51.90 -8.08
C THR A 346 15.20 -51.44 -7.88
N ARG A 347 14.95 -50.12 -8.08
CA ARG A 347 13.75 -49.46 -8.69
C ARG A 347 12.39 -49.35 -7.97
N ALA A 348 12.01 -48.08 -7.72
CA ALA A 348 10.94 -47.26 -8.33
C ALA A 348 9.48 -47.77 -8.42
N PHE A 349 8.52 -46.92 -8.03
CA PHE A 349 7.29 -46.64 -8.80
C PHE A 349 6.64 -45.30 -8.39
N SER A 350 5.93 -44.71 -9.37
CA SER A 350 5.27 -43.41 -9.44
C SER A 350 3.83 -43.43 -8.92
N GLU A 351 3.29 -42.26 -8.54
CA GLU A 351 2.04 -41.65 -9.05
C GLU A 351 2.01 -40.14 -8.78
#